data_AF-A0A4U1HJT9-F1
#
_entry.id   AF-A0A4U1HJT9-F1
#
_cell.length_a   1.000
_cell.length_b   1.000
_cell.length_c   1.000
_cell.angle_alpha   90.00
_cell.angle_beta   90.00
_cell.angle_gamma   90.00
#
_symmetry.space_group_name_H-M   'P 1'
#
loop_
_entity.id
_entity.type
_entity.pdbx_description
1 polymer ?
#
loop_
_entity_poly.entity_id
_entity_poly.type
_entity_poly.pdbx_seq_one_letter_code
_entity_poly.pdbx_strand_id
1 'polypeptide(L)'
;MRLRTPRQGIAVAAGRVFAGPVSWMSPSRNANCCGALHYINTDWDAWTVRVGRRAAHRHNSDFPIPRNSCAELRRFFKKNDMSRGFFNVVAPMLIALSLLLLARPAVCDPSDPPPAPLNERLLTVPVDSSPLVRLKVTLYMPSRGGPFPLALVNHGSSHDPANAPRVADEFIPYYFLSRGYAVAMPMMRGYAGSEGYLRPHGCDIMGIGLDAAQDIRKVLDYLKRQPGIDAAHIVVAGKSMGGWNTLAFGALNPPDVKGLMSFAGGVKESDCASSDAGLISGAGQFGARTRLRSIWFFGENDQIFATSTWQAMFRQYTAAGAHAELVDYGAFQKDAHAMTASGAGLPLWVKKADAFLASIDMPSEEVNPEYLPARAPASNAYADINDLSAVPYLSDAQREKLYRGFLAAPLPRAMAIGLTNGTWASGGFDPAAAAMKNCWKITKYCQLYAVDNAVVWPRLESEPPVTKFAALSDVAAVPYLGAPGRQAYGKFLTAHRPRAFAVAPDGAWGAASGLDPINDALAACANGHRGCRLYAVDSDVVWAGR
;
A
#
# COMPACT_ATOMS: atom_id res chain seq x y z
N MET A 1 47.87 20.31 -32.69
CA MET A 1 47.83 19.15 -33.60
C MET A 1 48.43 17.95 -32.87
N ARG A 2 47.61 16.91 -32.66
CA ARG A 2 47.86 15.54 -32.15
C ARG A 2 49.12 15.20 -31.30
N LEU A 3 48.83 14.83 -30.06
CA LEU A 3 49.15 13.56 -29.35
C LEU A 3 50.55 12.95 -29.46
N ARG A 4 51.19 12.79 -28.28
CA ARG A 4 52.13 11.69 -27.98
C ARG A 4 51.70 10.99 -26.70
N THR A 5 51.49 9.69 -26.78
CA THR A 5 51.58 8.75 -25.64
C THR A 5 53.04 8.30 -25.47
N PRO A 6 53.40 7.80 -24.28
CA PRO A 6 54.00 6.47 -24.28
C PRO A 6 53.55 5.54 -23.14
N ARG A 7 53.75 4.25 -23.41
CA ARG A 7 53.53 3.03 -22.61
C ARG A 7 54.38 2.97 -21.34
N GLN A 8 53.87 2.31 -20.29
CA GLN A 8 54.55 1.41 -19.34
C GLN A 8 53.47 0.46 -18.77
N GLY A 9 53.64 -0.81 -18.40
CA GLY A 9 54.80 -1.67 -18.15
C GLY A 9 54.32 -2.71 -17.14
N ILE A 10 54.40 -4.01 -17.47
CA ILE A 10 53.98 -5.14 -16.62
C ILE A 10 55.11 -5.52 -15.65
N ALA A 11 54.79 -5.81 -14.40
CA ALA A 11 55.64 -6.57 -13.49
C ALA A 11 54.80 -7.50 -12.59
N VAL A 12 55.26 -8.75 -12.46
CA VAL A 12 54.69 -9.85 -11.67
C VAL A 12 55.75 -10.30 -10.65
N ALA A 13 55.37 -10.51 -9.38
CA ALA A 13 55.89 -11.49 -8.41
C ALA A 13 55.17 -11.28 -7.05
N ALA A 14 54.30 -12.19 -6.58
CA ALA A 14 54.56 -13.44 -5.87
C ALA A 14 54.90 -13.29 -4.36
N GLY A 15 53.84 -13.34 -3.53
CA GLY A 15 53.65 -14.18 -2.34
C GLY A 15 54.60 -14.13 -1.12
N ARG A 16 54.02 -13.91 0.06
CA ARG A 16 54.12 -14.85 1.21
C ARG A 16 53.04 -14.62 2.27
N VAL A 17 52.59 -15.76 2.80
CA VAL A 17 51.48 -16.00 3.74
C VAL A 17 51.98 -15.87 5.18
N PHE A 18 51.16 -15.32 6.08
CA PHE A 18 51.18 -15.61 7.51
C PHE A 18 49.74 -15.78 8.03
N ALA A 19 49.53 -16.83 8.82
CA ALA A 19 48.25 -17.32 9.28
C ALA A 19 48.05 -17.07 10.78
N GLY A 20 46.79 -16.82 11.18
CA GLY A 20 46.22 -17.07 12.51
C GLY A 20 45.69 -15.84 13.26
N PRO A 21 44.69 -15.97 14.16
CA PRO A 21 43.57 -16.91 14.21
C PRO A 21 42.19 -16.20 14.16
N VAL A 22 41.19 -16.91 13.64
CA VAL A 22 39.79 -16.46 13.52
C VAL A 22 39.09 -16.60 14.87
N SER A 23 38.68 -15.47 15.44
CA SER A 23 37.75 -15.43 16.57
C SER A 23 36.32 -15.38 16.05
N TRP A 24 35.52 -16.37 16.49
CA TRP A 24 34.11 -16.50 16.21
C TRP A 24 33.33 -15.39 16.93
N MET A 25 32.73 -14.47 16.17
CA MET A 25 31.76 -13.49 16.67
C MET A 25 30.34 -13.94 16.30
N SER A 26 29.51 -14.02 17.33
CA SER A 26 28.11 -14.44 17.34
C SER A 26 27.20 -13.73 16.33
N PRO A 27 26.11 -14.40 15.89
CA PRO A 27 25.20 -13.85 14.91
C PRO A 27 24.34 -12.71 15.47
N SER A 28 24.16 -11.72 14.60
CA SER A 28 23.29 -10.56 14.69
C SER A 28 21.89 -10.90 15.20
N ARG A 29 21.46 -10.18 16.23
CA ARG A 29 20.06 -10.15 16.67
C ARG A 29 19.23 -9.43 15.60
N ASN A 30 18.43 -10.19 14.86
CA ASN A 30 17.29 -9.67 14.12
C ASN A 30 16.36 -8.95 15.11
N ALA A 31 16.20 -7.65 14.95
CA ALA A 31 15.15 -6.90 15.61
C ALA A 31 13.88 -6.99 14.77
N ASN A 32 12.82 -7.47 15.39
CA ASN A 32 11.48 -7.65 14.83
C ASN A 32 10.89 -6.31 14.37
N CYS A 33 10.64 -6.17 13.06
CA CYS A 33 9.69 -5.19 12.52
C CYS A 33 8.34 -5.90 12.34
N CYS A 34 7.38 -5.61 13.23
CA CYS A 34 5.93 -5.74 13.07
C CYS A 34 5.31 -5.54 14.45
N GLY A 35 4.85 -4.32 14.72
CA GLY A 35 4.17 -3.95 15.96
C GLY A 35 3.06 -2.96 15.66
N ALA A 36 1.95 -3.45 15.12
CA ALA A 36 0.67 -2.75 15.10
C ALA A 36 -0.42 -3.76 15.45
N LEU A 37 -0.99 -3.62 16.64
CA LEU A 37 -2.14 -4.39 17.11
C LEU A 37 -3.40 -3.88 16.41
N HIS A 38 -4.12 -4.80 15.74
CA HIS A 38 -5.47 -4.57 15.25
C HIS A 38 -6.40 -4.12 16.37
N TYR A 39 -7.27 -3.13 16.07
CA TYR A 39 -8.58 -3.04 16.69
C TYR A 39 -9.65 -2.96 15.60
N ILE A 40 -10.70 -3.75 15.86
CA ILE A 40 -11.80 -4.09 14.97
C ILE A 40 -12.75 -2.90 14.82
N ASN A 41 -13.19 -2.71 13.59
CA ASN A 41 -14.25 -1.83 13.13
C ASN A 41 -15.61 -2.32 13.66
N THR A 42 -16.35 -1.50 14.41
CA THR A 42 -17.81 -1.64 14.56
C THR A 42 -18.48 -0.28 14.69
N ASP A 43 -19.33 -0.03 13.69
CA ASP A 43 -20.67 0.56 13.73
C ASP A 43 -20.93 2.08 13.66
N TRP A 44 -21.79 2.35 12.67
CA TRP A 44 -22.62 3.51 12.42
C TRP A 44 -23.85 3.49 13.35
N ASP A 45 -24.19 4.62 13.99
CA ASP A 45 -25.50 5.30 13.86
C ASP A 45 -25.70 6.46 14.86
N ALA A 46 -26.11 7.59 14.26
CA ALA A 46 -27.00 8.67 14.68
C ALA A 46 -27.32 9.03 16.17
N TRP A 47 -27.02 10.31 16.48
CA TRP A 47 -27.89 11.38 17.04
C TRP A 47 -28.49 11.40 18.49
N THR A 48 -28.40 12.63 19.04
CA THR A 48 -29.24 13.36 20.04
C THR A 48 -29.07 13.19 21.58
N VAL A 49 -28.32 14.15 22.17
CA VAL A 49 -28.76 15.21 23.12
C VAL A 49 -29.67 14.87 24.34
N ARG A 50 -29.02 14.82 25.53
CA ARG A 50 -29.21 15.65 26.77
C ARG A 50 -30.30 15.32 27.84
N VAL A 51 -29.80 15.42 29.09
CA VAL A 51 -30.44 15.76 30.40
C VAL A 51 -31.14 14.65 31.22
N GLY A 52 -30.73 14.53 32.50
CA GLY A 52 -31.72 14.52 33.60
C GLY A 52 -31.71 13.36 34.60
N ARG A 53 -31.04 13.62 35.73
CA ARG A 53 -31.20 13.06 37.10
C ARG A 53 -32.47 12.25 37.48
N ARG A 54 -32.18 11.24 38.33
CA ARG A 54 -32.88 10.71 39.54
C ARG A 54 -33.91 9.56 39.42
N ALA A 55 -33.51 8.47 40.12
CA ALA A 55 -34.22 7.73 41.18
C ALA A 55 -35.44 6.82 40.89
N ALA A 56 -35.22 5.54 41.23
CA ALA A 56 -36.11 4.59 41.91
C ALA A 56 -37.47 4.21 41.29
N HIS A 57 -37.65 2.92 40.96
CA HIS A 57 -38.54 2.01 41.71
C HIS A 57 -38.39 0.55 41.23
N ARG A 58 -38.54 -0.37 42.19
CA ARG A 58 -38.51 -1.85 42.04
C ARG A 58 -39.81 -2.35 41.39
N HIS A 59 -39.73 -3.44 40.62
CA HIS A 59 -40.55 -4.64 40.84
C HIS A 59 -39.94 -5.89 40.17
N ASN A 60 -39.88 -6.97 40.95
CA ASN A 60 -39.70 -8.40 40.63
C ASN A 60 -40.62 -8.84 39.48
N SER A 61 -40.41 -9.91 38.69
CA SER A 61 -39.72 -11.19 38.94
C SER A 61 -39.68 -11.96 37.60
N ASP A 62 -38.60 -12.72 37.34
CA ASP A 62 -38.65 -14.17 37.04
C ASP A 62 -37.23 -14.73 36.75
N PHE A 63 -36.87 -15.77 37.50
CA PHE A 63 -35.61 -16.55 37.52
C PHE A 63 -35.68 -17.73 36.50
N PRO A 64 -34.64 -18.60 36.33
CA PRO A 64 -33.19 -18.48 36.53
C PRO A 64 -32.35 -19.01 35.33
N ILE A 65 -31.11 -18.53 35.17
CA ILE A 65 -30.04 -19.22 34.40
C ILE A 65 -28.97 -19.68 35.41
N PRO A 66 -28.52 -20.95 35.43
CA PRO A 66 -27.54 -21.41 36.41
C PRO A 66 -26.11 -20.98 36.02
N ARG A 67 -25.41 -20.38 36.99
CA ARG A 67 -23.94 -20.33 37.06
C ARG A 67 -23.45 -21.60 37.73
N ASN A 68 -22.45 -22.24 37.13
CA ASN A 68 -21.51 -23.16 37.77
C ASN A 68 -20.25 -23.20 36.89
N SER A 69 -19.02 -23.36 37.37
CA SER A 69 -18.35 -22.99 38.61
C SER A 69 -16.90 -23.43 38.39
N CYS A 70 -15.94 -22.60 38.82
CA CYS A 70 -14.55 -23.03 38.98
C CYS A 70 -14.52 -24.15 40.03
N ALA A 71 -14.34 -25.42 39.64
CA ALA A 71 -13.83 -26.48 40.52
C ALA A 71 -13.67 -27.85 39.82
N GLU A 72 -12.82 -28.02 38.80
CA GLU A 72 -12.45 -29.38 38.34
C GLU A 72 -11.01 -29.50 37.81
N LEU A 73 -10.00 -28.97 38.52
CA LEU A 73 -8.59 -29.31 38.24
C LEU A 73 -7.75 -29.42 39.53
N ARG A 74 -8.37 -29.85 40.64
CA ARG A 74 -7.67 -30.25 41.87
C ARG A 74 -8.16 -31.59 42.36
N ARG A 75 -7.80 -32.67 41.66
CA ARG A 75 -7.83 -34.05 42.19
C ARG A 75 -7.00 -34.94 41.28
N PHE A 76 -5.67 -34.84 41.35
CA PHE A 76 -4.78 -35.94 40.93
C PHE A 76 -3.38 -35.77 41.54
N PHE A 77 -3.32 -35.66 42.88
CA PHE A 77 -2.07 -35.89 43.61
C PHE A 77 -2.35 -36.70 44.88
N LYS A 78 -2.16 -38.02 44.78
CA LYS A 78 -1.63 -38.83 45.88
C LYS A 78 -1.11 -40.16 45.35
N LYS A 79 0.12 -40.48 45.78
CA LYS A 79 0.84 -41.77 45.70
C LYS A 79 1.45 -42.12 44.34
N ASN A 80 2.74 -41.86 44.17
CA ASN A 80 3.75 -42.91 44.37
C ASN A 80 5.17 -42.33 44.29
N ASP A 81 5.95 -42.75 45.28
CA ASP A 81 7.39 -42.62 45.39
C ASP A 81 8.01 -43.78 44.59
N MET A 82 8.85 -43.49 43.59
CA MET A 82 9.98 -44.35 43.19
C MET A 82 10.75 -43.79 41.97
N SER A 83 12.07 -43.88 42.09
CA SER A 83 13.13 -43.72 41.08
C SER A 83 13.60 -42.29 40.74
N ARG A 84 14.64 -41.89 41.47
CA ARG A 84 15.65 -40.91 41.05
C ARG A 84 16.62 -41.56 40.05
N GLY A 85 16.91 -40.85 38.95
CA GLY A 85 18.04 -41.14 38.06
C GLY A 85 17.62 -41.05 36.59
N PHE A 86 18.37 -40.27 35.79
CA PHE A 86 18.20 -40.07 34.32
C PHE A 86 17.22 -38.99 33.82
N PHE A 87 17.15 -37.81 34.43
CA PHE A 87 16.57 -36.64 33.77
C PHE A 87 17.32 -35.36 34.15
N ASN A 88 18.47 -35.08 33.53
CA ASN A 88 19.13 -33.78 33.74
C ASN A 88 19.91 -33.19 32.55
N VAL A 89 19.73 -33.70 31.32
CA VAL A 89 20.31 -33.03 30.13
C VAL A 89 19.33 -32.91 28.94
N VAL A 90 18.24 -33.67 28.92
CA VAL A 90 17.34 -33.69 27.74
C VAL A 90 16.19 -32.67 27.83
N ALA A 91 15.79 -32.26 29.03
CA ALA A 91 14.66 -31.35 29.24
C ALA A 91 14.89 -29.89 28.75
N PRO A 92 16.06 -29.25 28.93
CA PRO A 92 16.25 -27.87 28.46
C PRO A 92 16.47 -27.79 26.93
N MET A 93 16.89 -28.88 26.28
CA MET A 93 17.14 -28.92 24.83
C MET A 93 15.83 -29.07 24.03
N LEU A 94 14.83 -29.79 24.56
CA LEU A 94 13.52 -29.93 23.93
C LEU A 94 12.65 -28.67 24.05
N ILE A 95 12.82 -27.86 25.12
CA ILE A 95 12.14 -26.57 25.28
C ILE A 95 12.74 -25.51 24.35
N ALA A 96 14.07 -25.49 24.18
CA ALA A 96 14.72 -24.60 23.21
C ALA A 96 14.37 -24.97 21.75
N LEU A 97 14.26 -26.26 21.43
CA LEU A 97 13.87 -26.71 20.08
C LEU A 97 12.38 -26.49 19.78
N SER A 98 11.49 -26.56 20.78
CA SER A 98 10.06 -26.25 20.61
C SER A 98 9.75 -24.75 20.57
N LEU A 99 10.60 -23.89 21.14
CA LEU A 99 10.51 -22.43 20.98
C LEU A 99 11.06 -21.93 19.63
N LEU A 100 11.99 -22.68 19.00
CA LEU A 100 12.49 -22.38 17.65
C LEU A 100 11.54 -22.86 16.52
N LEU A 101 10.68 -23.85 16.77
CA LEU A 101 9.66 -24.32 15.81
C LEU A 101 8.32 -23.54 15.85
N LEU A 102 8.16 -22.59 16.78
CA LEU A 102 6.97 -21.72 16.87
C LEU A 102 7.19 -20.30 16.34
N ALA A 103 8.41 -19.98 15.89
CA ALA A 103 8.65 -18.74 15.13
C ALA A 103 8.07 -18.88 13.72
N ARG A 104 6.74 -18.76 13.61
CA ARG A 104 6.11 -18.48 12.32
C ARG A 104 6.70 -17.16 11.81
N PRO A 105 7.19 -17.06 10.56
CA PRO A 105 7.52 -15.76 10.01
C PRO A 105 6.29 -14.86 10.17
N ALA A 106 6.48 -13.64 10.66
CA ALA A 106 5.41 -12.65 10.68
C ALA A 106 4.88 -12.53 9.25
N VAL A 107 3.66 -12.99 9.03
CA VAL A 107 3.03 -13.00 7.72
C VAL A 107 2.46 -11.61 7.51
N CYS A 108 3.30 -10.61 7.16
CA CYS A 108 2.91 -9.21 6.87
C CYS A 108 1.56 -9.17 6.18
N ASP A 109 0.52 -8.64 6.84
CA ASP A 109 -0.81 -8.51 6.27
C ASP A 109 -0.66 -7.68 4.98
N PRO A 110 -1.23 -8.04 3.82
CA PRO A 110 -1.09 -7.24 2.61
C PRO A 110 -1.92 -5.95 2.64
N SER A 111 -2.61 -5.68 3.75
CA SER A 111 -3.04 -4.34 4.13
C SER A 111 -1.87 -3.50 4.69
N ASP A 112 -0.78 -4.13 5.11
CA ASP A 112 0.41 -3.49 5.63
C ASP A 112 1.22 -2.83 4.51
N PRO A 113 1.98 -1.78 4.86
CA PRO A 113 2.92 -1.15 3.96
C PRO A 113 3.99 -2.10 3.41
N PRO A 114 4.73 -1.70 2.36
CA PRO A 114 5.60 -2.60 1.62
C PRO A 114 6.69 -3.19 2.53
N PRO A 115 7.15 -4.43 2.26
CA PRO A 115 8.24 -5.06 2.99
C PRO A 115 9.61 -4.39 2.75
N ALA A 116 9.62 -3.25 2.06
CA ALA A 116 10.82 -2.49 1.72
C ALA A 116 11.54 -2.08 3.02
N PRO A 117 12.88 -2.20 3.08
CA PRO A 117 13.62 -1.87 4.28
C PRO A 117 13.58 -0.36 4.54
N LEU A 118 13.05 0.03 5.69
CA LEU A 118 12.79 1.42 6.05
C LEU A 118 13.92 2.11 6.83
N ASN A 119 14.95 1.34 7.24
CA ASN A 119 16.03 1.78 8.15
C ASN A 119 15.52 2.73 9.24
N GLU A 120 14.44 2.32 9.89
CA GLU A 120 13.68 3.16 10.80
C GLU A 120 14.53 3.53 12.02
N ARG A 121 14.51 4.82 12.37
CA ARG A 121 15.10 5.36 13.59
C ARG A 121 14.06 6.17 14.35
N LEU A 122 13.89 5.82 15.62
CA LEU A 122 13.08 6.59 16.57
C LEU A 122 13.97 7.60 17.29
N LEU A 123 13.70 8.88 17.07
CA LEU A 123 14.43 9.99 17.66
C LEU A 123 13.56 10.67 18.71
N THR A 124 14.20 11.21 19.75
CA THR A 124 13.56 12.07 20.74
C THR A 124 14.26 13.43 20.68
N VAL A 125 13.56 14.45 20.19
CA VAL A 125 14.14 15.74 19.81
C VAL A 125 13.66 16.84 20.77
N PRO A 126 14.55 17.56 21.46
CA PRO A 126 14.16 18.69 22.28
C PRO A 126 13.72 19.86 21.39
N VAL A 127 12.52 20.38 21.63
CA VAL A 127 11.92 21.52 20.91
C VAL A 127 11.75 22.75 21.79
N ASP A 128 11.77 22.57 23.11
CA ASP A 128 11.77 23.64 24.11
C ASP A 128 12.74 23.28 25.23
N SER A 129 13.33 24.29 25.86
CA SER A 129 14.28 24.11 26.97
C SER A 129 13.69 24.47 28.34
N SER A 130 12.59 25.23 28.39
CA SER A 130 12.00 25.66 29.68
C SER A 130 10.49 25.95 29.55
N PRO A 131 9.60 25.00 29.92
CA PRO A 131 9.93 23.64 30.35
C PRO A 131 10.56 22.84 29.19
N LEU A 132 11.42 21.88 29.52
CA LEU A 132 11.97 20.98 28.50
C LEU A 132 10.84 20.16 27.88
N VAL A 133 10.66 20.30 26.57
CA VAL A 133 9.69 19.51 25.79
C VAL A 133 10.43 18.75 24.71
N ARG A 134 10.19 17.44 24.63
CA ARG A 134 10.76 16.57 23.59
C ARG A 134 9.68 15.94 22.72
N LEU A 135 9.87 16.00 21.41
CA LEU A 135 9.00 15.33 20.44
C LEU A 135 9.59 14.00 20.00
N LYS A 136 8.72 13.03 19.76
CA LYS A 136 9.04 11.79 19.07
C LYS A 136 9.08 12.06 17.57
N VAL A 137 10.16 11.63 16.92
CA VAL A 137 10.32 11.77 15.47
C VAL A 137 10.69 10.42 14.90
N THR A 138 9.92 9.94 13.95
CA THR A 138 10.27 8.74 13.18
C THR A 138 11.05 9.17 11.96
N LEU A 139 12.26 8.64 11.76
CA LEU A 139 13.09 8.89 10.59
C LEU A 139 13.23 7.59 9.79
N TYR A 140 12.79 7.62 8.55
CA TYR A 140 12.98 6.56 7.57
C TYR A 140 14.06 6.98 6.57
N MET A 141 14.89 6.02 6.16
CA MET A 141 15.90 6.23 5.14
C MET A 141 15.92 5.05 4.16
N PRO A 142 16.08 5.31 2.85
CA PRO A 142 16.31 4.24 1.89
C PRO A 142 17.53 3.38 2.27
N SER A 143 17.53 2.13 1.83
CA SER A 143 18.62 1.19 2.17
C SER A 143 19.89 1.34 1.36
N ARG A 144 19.86 2.12 0.28
CA ARG A 144 20.99 2.32 -0.62
C ARG A 144 21.02 3.77 -1.06
N GLY A 145 22.22 4.28 -1.33
CA GLY A 145 22.45 5.67 -1.74
C GLY A 145 22.85 6.57 -0.57
N GLY A 146 22.59 7.87 -0.73
CA GLY A 146 22.91 8.90 0.25
C GLY A 146 24.06 9.83 -0.20
N PRO A 147 24.15 11.06 0.35
CA PRO A 147 23.22 11.67 1.31
C PRO A 147 21.82 11.87 0.70
N PHE A 148 20.78 11.74 1.53
CA PHE A 148 19.39 11.69 1.12
C PHE A 148 18.72 13.06 1.27
N PRO A 149 18.04 13.58 0.22
CA PRO A 149 17.11 14.69 0.36
C PRO A 149 16.10 14.41 1.47
N LEU A 150 15.65 15.44 2.18
CA LEU A 150 14.76 15.28 3.33
C LEU A 150 13.34 15.75 3.02
N ALA A 151 12.37 14.88 3.25
CA ALA A 151 10.96 15.24 3.37
C ALA A 151 10.55 15.22 4.84
N LEU A 152 10.15 16.37 5.38
CA LEU A 152 9.57 16.48 6.72
C LEU A 152 8.04 16.45 6.59
N VAL A 153 7.42 15.37 7.05
CA VAL A 153 5.99 15.08 6.83
C VAL A 153 5.20 15.23 8.12
N ASN A 154 4.32 16.23 8.16
CA ASN A 154 3.48 16.55 9.30
C ASN A 154 2.14 15.82 9.23
N HIS A 155 1.76 15.15 10.33
CA HIS A 155 0.52 14.37 10.41
C HIS A 155 -0.72 15.24 10.70
N GLY A 156 -1.92 14.69 10.42
CA GLY A 156 -3.21 15.30 10.76
C GLY A 156 -3.58 15.18 12.24
N SER A 157 -4.75 15.68 12.61
CA SER A 157 -5.26 15.54 13.98
C SER A 157 -5.81 14.13 14.25
N SER A 158 -5.89 13.75 15.52
CA SER A 158 -6.55 12.54 16.00
C SER A 158 -7.51 12.91 17.13
N HIS A 159 -8.63 12.18 17.22
CA HIS A 159 -9.54 12.26 18.37
C HIS A 159 -8.93 11.67 19.65
N ASP A 160 -7.91 10.81 19.49
CA ASP A 160 -7.09 10.28 20.57
C ASP A 160 -5.60 10.54 20.25
N PRO A 161 -5.08 11.73 20.54
CA PRO A 161 -3.69 12.10 20.26
C PRO A 161 -2.67 11.16 20.90
N ALA A 162 -2.89 10.79 22.16
CA ALA A 162 -1.91 10.03 22.95
C ALA A 162 -1.65 8.64 22.36
N ASN A 163 -2.70 8.03 21.80
CA ASN A 163 -2.64 6.71 21.17
C ASN A 163 -2.66 6.74 19.63
N ALA A 164 -2.52 7.92 19.03
CA ALA A 164 -2.44 8.05 17.57
C ALA A 164 -1.25 7.23 17.03
N PRO A 165 -1.42 6.49 15.91
CA PRO A 165 -0.30 5.77 15.31
C PRO A 165 0.75 6.75 14.78
N ARG A 166 2.03 6.35 14.85
CA ARG A 166 3.14 7.16 14.33
C ARG A 166 3.07 7.37 12.82
N VAL A 167 2.43 6.44 12.11
CA VAL A 167 2.13 6.53 10.68
C VAL A 167 0.65 6.21 10.50
N ALA A 168 -0.12 7.17 9.97
CA ALA A 168 -1.54 7.00 9.66
C ALA A 168 -1.85 7.15 8.16
N ASP A 169 -1.02 7.92 7.44
CA ASP A 169 -1.14 8.19 6.01
C ASP A 169 0.09 7.67 5.30
N GLU A 170 0.01 6.44 4.81
CA GLU A 170 1.17 5.72 4.29
C GLU A 170 1.67 6.29 2.95
N PHE A 171 0.79 6.73 2.05
CA PHE A 171 1.21 7.07 0.69
C PHE A 171 2.11 8.32 0.58
N ILE A 172 2.00 9.31 1.48
CA ILE A 172 2.89 10.49 1.46
C ILE A 172 4.34 10.11 1.79
N PRO A 173 4.65 9.47 2.94
CA PRO A 173 6.02 9.04 3.24
C PRO A 173 6.56 8.04 2.20
N TYR A 174 5.75 7.08 1.75
CA TYR A 174 6.19 6.12 0.74
C TYR A 174 6.48 6.75 -0.63
N TYR A 175 5.72 7.77 -1.02
CA TYR A 175 6.02 8.57 -2.21
C TYR A 175 7.42 9.19 -2.15
N PHE A 176 7.79 9.81 -1.04
CA PHE A 176 9.12 10.40 -0.89
C PHE A 176 10.22 9.33 -0.83
N LEU A 177 10.01 8.23 -0.11
CA LEU A 177 10.95 7.09 -0.07
C LEU A 177 11.21 6.51 -1.46
N SER A 178 10.16 6.38 -2.29
CA SER A 178 10.29 5.89 -3.67
C SER A 178 11.12 6.83 -4.58
N ARG A 179 11.28 8.11 -4.20
CA ARG A 179 12.13 9.11 -4.87
C ARG A 179 13.51 9.27 -4.24
N GLY A 180 13.86 8.38 -3.31
CA GLY A 180 15.17 8.37 -2.67
C GLY A 180 15.33 9.37 -1.53
N TYR A 181 14.23 9.90 -0.97
CA TYR A 181 14.28 10.81 0.17
C TYR A 181 14.42 10.04 1.48
N ALA A 182 15.12 10.64 2.44
CA ALA A 182 14.85 10.39 3.84
C ALA A 182 13.53 11.06 4.23
N VAL A 183 12.73 10.40 5.06
CA VAL A 183 11.43 10.91 5.50
C VAL A 183 11.41 11.01 7.00
N ALA A 184 11.21 12.22 7.52
CA ALA A 184 11.05 12.45 8.94
C ALA A 184 9.62 12.83 9.26
N MET A 185 9.06 12.20 10.30
CA MET A 185 7.70 12.39 10.75
C MET A 185 7.69 12.75 12.24
N PRO A 186 7.68 14.05 12.58
CA PRO A 186 7.53 14.49 13.96
C PRO A 186 6.09 14.30 14.42
N MET A 187 5.93 13.76 15.63
CA MET A 187 4.66 13.75 16.33
C MET A 187 4.50 15.06 17.10
N MET A 188 3.39 15.77 16.87
CA MET A 188 3.06 17.01 17.56
C MET A 188 3.04 16.83 19.09
N ARG A 189 3.13 17.93 19.85
CA ARG A 189 3.05 17.87 21.33
C ARG A 189 1.82 17.09 21.79
N GLY A 190 2.02 16.14 22.71
CA GLY A 190 0.96 15.26 23.23
C GLY A 190 0.57 14.08 22.33
N TYR A 191 1.15 13.94 21.13
CA TYR A 191 0.88 12.81 20.24
C TYR A 191 1.89 11.68 20.40
N ALA A 192 1.43 10.43 20.41
CA ALA A 192 2.26 9.22 20.34
C ALA A 192 3.56 9.25 21.19
N GLY A 193 3.44 9.73 22.43
CA GLY A 193 4.57 9.83 23.37
C GLY A 193 5.47 11.05 23.23
N SER A 194 5.12 12.01 22.36
CA SER A 194 5.66 13.38 22.41
C SER A 194 5.17 14.09 23.67
N GLU A 195 6.07 14.85 24.30
CA GLU A 195 5.79 15.60 25.52
C GLU A 195 5.02 16.90 25.23
N GLY A 196 4.58 17.58 26.30
CA GLY A 196 3.80 18.81 26.21
C GLY A 196 2.35 18.57 25.77
N TYR A 197 1.68 19.65 25.37
CA TYR A 197 0.31 19.63 24.87
C TYR A 197 0.13 20.69 23.78
N LEU A 198 -0.88 20.50 22.93
CA LEU A 198 -1.31 21.53 21.98
C LEU A 198 -1.98 22.67 22.75
N ARG A 199 -1.51 23.91 22.53
CA ARG A 199 -2.10 25.09 23.17
C ARG A 199 -3.40 25.47 22.43
N PRO A 200 -4.50 25.76 23.15
CA PRO A 200 -5.71 26.25 22.52
C PRO A 200 -5.50 27.71 22.08
N HIS A 201 -6.07 28.08 20.94
CA HIS A 201 -5.98 29.44 20.38
C HIS A 201 -7.34 30.05 20.03
N GLY A 202 -8.46 29.39 20.34
CA GLY A 202 -9.77 29.88 19.93
C GLY A 202 -9.85 30.05 18.41
N CYS A 203 -10.35 31.20 17.97
CA CYS A 203 -10.41 31.55 16.55
C CYS A 203 -9.09 32.08 15.96
N ASP A 204 -7.99 32.14 16.72
CA ASP A 204 -6.66 32.37 16.15
C ASP A 204 -6.08 31.08 15.56
N ILE A 205 -6.66 30.66 14.43
CA ILE A 205 -6.24 29.45 13.71
C ILE A 205 -4.78 29.56 13.23
N MET A 206 -4.30 30.78 13.00
CA MET A 206 -2.90 31.04 12.65
C MET A 206 -1.96 30.72 13.82
N GLY A 207 -2.31 31.11 15.04
CA GLY A 207 -1.56 30.82 16.26
C GLY A 207 -1.32 29.32 16.47
N ILE A 208 -2.33 28.48 16.20
CA ILE A 208 -2.22 27.01 16.25
C ILE A 208 -1.08 26.53 15.33
N GLY A 209 -1.08 26.99 14.08
CA GLY A 209 -0.07 26.59 13.09
C GLY A 209 1.33 27.10 13.44
N LEU A 210 1.44 28.32 13.97
CA LEU A 210 2.72 28.93 14.32
C LEU A 210 3.40 28.24 15.51
N ASP A 211 2.63 27.78 16.50
CA ASP A 211 3.17 26.99 17.61
C ASP A 211 3.78 25.68 17.10
N ALA A 212 3.07 24.97 16.21
CA ALA A 212 3.61 23.77 15.57
C ALA A 212 4.83 24.09 14.69
N ALA A 213 4.81 25.19 13.95
CA ALA A 213 5.92 25.61 13.09
C ALA A 213 7.23 25.83 13.86
N GLN A 214 7.17 26.34 15.10
CA GLN A 214 8.36 26.50 15.95
C GLN A 214 8.97 25.16 16.33
N ASP A 215 8.15 24.17 16.69
CA ASP A 215 8.61 22.82 16.99
C ASP A 215 9.19 22.14 15.74
N ILE A 216 8.50 22.26 14.59
CA ILE A 216 8.94 21.74 13.29
C ILE A 216 10.32 22.30 12.93
N ARG A 217 10.57 23.60 13.17
CA ARG A 217 11.88 24.23 12.96
C ARG A 217 12.98 23.58 13.79
N LYS A 218 12.74 23.32 15.08
CA LYS A 218 13.70 22.67 15.98
C LYS A 218 13.96 21.23 15.58
N VAL A 219 12.91 20.51 15.16
CA VAL A 219 13.04 19.17 14.60
C VAL A 219 13.91 19.19 13.35
N LEU A 220 13.66 20.10 12.41
CA LEU A 220 14.45 20.19 11.19
C LEU A 220 15.93 20.49 11.48
N ASP A 221 16.21 21.41 12.40
CA ASP A 221 17.59 21.72 12.81
C ASP A 221 18.31 20.49 13.38
N TYR A 222 17.61 19.65 14.14
CA TYR A 222 18.15 18.40 14.66
C TYR A 222 18.41 17.37 13.54
N LEU A 223 17.47 17.24 12.59
CA LEU A 223 17.54 16.27 11.49
C LEU A 223 18.69 16.57 10.52
N LYS A 224 18.95 17.85 10.23
CA LYS A 224 20.07 18.27 9.36
C LYS A 224 21.45 17.84 9.87
N ARG A 225 21.58 17.45 11.14
CA ARG A 225 22.82 16.94 11.73
C ARG A 225 22.89 15.41 11.75
N GLN A 226 21.83 14.71 11.34
CA GLN A 226 21.86 13.25 11.30
C GLN A 226 22.73 12.76 10.14
N PRO A 227 23.57 11.73 10.36
CA PRO A 227 24.35 11.13 9.29
C PRO A 227 23.45 10.66 8.15
N GLY A 228 23.86 10.93 6.91
CA GLY A 228 23.15 10.53 5.70
C GLY A 228 22.08 11.52 5.23
N ILE A 229 21.80 12.62 5.94
CA ILE A 229 20.85 13.64 5.49
C ILE A 229 21.55 14.69 4.62
N ASP A 230 20.95 14.99 3.46
CA ASP A 230 21.29 16.14 2.63
C ASP A 230 20.52 17.37 3.12
N ALA A 231 21.24 18.29 3.74
CA ALA A 231 20.67 19.51 4.31
C ALA A 231 20.41 20.63 3.26
N ALA A 232 20.78 20.42 1.99
CA ALA A 232 20.55 21.39 0.91
C ALA A 232 19.25 21.14 0.13
N HIS A 233 18.72 19.92 0.21
CA HIS A 233 17.52 19.48 -0.52
C HIS A 233 16.44 19.05 0.47
N ILE A 234 15.61 20.02 0.90
CA ILE A 234 14.59 19.81 1.93
C ILE A 234 13.23 20.30 1.44
N VAL A 235 12.20 19.48 1.62
CA VAL A 235 10.80 19.86 1.47
C VAL A 235 10.01 19.56 2.73
N VAL A 236 8.94 20.31 2.94
CA VAL A 236 8.00 20.06 4.04
C VAL A 236 6.64 19.76 3.46
N ALA A 237 6.01 18.70 3.94
CA ALA A 237 4.70 18.26 3.49
C ALA A 237 3.79 17.98 4.69
N GLY A 238 2.48 17.97 4.48
CA GLY A 238 1.58 17.49 5.50
C GLY A 238 0.14 17.39 5.04
N LYS A 239 -0.64 16.61 5.79
CA LYS A 239 -2.07 16.39 5.54
C LYS A 239 -2.92 17.01 6.63
N SER A 240 -4.08 17.59 6.28
CA SER A 240 -5.05 18.09 7.26
C SER A 240 -4.42 19.15 8.16
N MET A 241 -4.51 19.01 9.49
CA MET A 241 -3.77 19.86 10.44
C MET A 241 -2.27 19.95 10.12
N GLY A 242 -1.64 18.87 9.66
CA GLY A 242 -0.24 18.87 9.23
C GLY A 242 0.01 19.68 7.96
N GLY A 243 -0.96 19.75 7.05
CA GLY A 243 -0.92 20.61 5.87
C GLY A 243 -1.00 22.09 6.26
N TRP A 244 -1.87 22.42 7.23
CA TRP A 244 -1.92 23.76 7.83
C TRP A 244 -0.59 24.15 8.49
N ASN A 245 -0.03 23.26 9.31
CA ASN A 245 1.26 23.47 9.98
C ASN A 245 2.41 23.60 8.98
N THR A 246 2.33 22.93 7.83
CA THR A 246 3.29 23.06 6.72
C THR A 246 3.28 24.46 6.13
N LEU A 247 2.09 25.04 5.92
CA LEU A 247 1.96 26.42 5.45
C LEU A 247 2.41 27.43 6.50
N ALA A 248 2.10 27.19 7.77
CA ALA A 248 2.55 28.00 8.89
C ALA A 248 4.08 28.00 9.03
N PHE A 249 4.71 26.84 8.86
CA PHE A 249 6.16 26.71 8.81
C PHE A 249 6.76 27.47 7.62
N GLY A 250 6.11 27.43 6.46
CA GLY A 250 6.45 28.25 5.31
C GLY A 250 6.47 29.75 5.58
N ALA A 251 5.52 30.24 6.40
CA ALA A 251 5.44 31.65 6.80
C ALA A 251 6.61 32.11 7.67
N LEU A 252 7.43 31.19 8.22
CA LEU A 252 8.69 31.53 8.89
C LEU A 252 9.83 31.83 7.90
N ASN A 253 9.63 31.62 6.59
CA ASN A 253 10.64 31.74 5.52
C ASN A 253 11.96 31.01 5.82
N PRO A 254 11.92 29.70 6.11
CA PRO A 254 13.13 28.94 6.33
C PRO A 254 13.98 28.92 5.05
N PRO A 255 15.23 29.45 5.07
CA PRO A 255 16.04 29.59 3.86
C PRO A 255 16.61 28.25 3.36
N ASP A 256 16.51 27.21 4.18
CA ASP A 256 17.02 25.87 3.92
C ASP A 256 15.96 24.91 3.36
N VAL A 257 14.76 25.39 3.04
CA VAL A 257 13.65 24.60 2.51
C VAL A 257 13.30 25.08 1.10
N LYS A 258 13.08 24.13 0.18
CA LYS A 258 12.86 24.41 -1.24
C LYS A 258 11.39 24.62 -1.61
N GLY A 259 10.48 24.02 -0.85
CA GLY A 259 9.05 24.16 -1.12
C GLY A 259 8.16 23.41 -0.13
N LEU A 260 6.85 23.62 -0.29
CA LEU A 260 5.81 23.15 0.62
C LEU A 260 4.74 22.35 -0.13
N MET A 261 4.30 21.23 0.45
CA MET A 261 3.20 20.42 -0.10
C MET A 261 2.09 20.26 0.93
N SER A 262 0.91 20.81 0.65
CA SER A 262 -0.23 20.81 1.56
C SER A 262 -1.37 19.94 1.02
N PHE A 263 -1.70 18.85 1.71
CA PHE A 263 -2.79 17.96 1.34
C PHE A 263 -4.00 18.21 2.24
N ALA A 264 -5.12 18.69 1.68
CA ALA A 264 -6.32 19.06 2.41
C ALA A 264 -6.02 19.89 3.68
N GLY A 265 -5.08 20.83 3.57
CA GLY A 265 -4.47 21.50 4.72
C GLY A 265 -5.40 22.49 5.42
N GLY A 266 -5.73 22.23 6.67
CA GLY A 266 -6.58 23.11 7.47
C GLY A 266 -6.77 22.60 8.90
N VAL A 267 -7.42 23.40 9.74
CA VAL A 267 -7.78 23.03 11.12
C VAL A 267 -9.21 23.51 11.40
N LYS A 268 -10.01 22.66 12.04
CA LYS A 268 -11.26 23.04 12.68
C LYS A 268 -11.08 23.01 14.19
N GLU A 269 -10.98 24.18 14.79
CA GLU A 269 -10.86 24.28 16.24
C GLU A 269 -12.25 24.24 16.88
N SER A 270 -12.39 23.38 17.88
CA SER A 270 -13.67 23.03 18.49
C SER A 270 -14.31 24.19 19.26
N ASP A 271 -13.50 25.09 19.80
CA ASP A 271 -13.94 26.27 20.56
C ASP A 271 -14.10 27.53 19.68
N CYS A 272 -13.88 27.43 18.36
CA CYS A 272 -14.09 28.52 17.42
C CYS A 272 -15.40 28.39 16.63
N ALA A 273 -16.37 29.26 16.95
CA ALA A 273 -17.67 29.32 16.26
C ALA A 273 -17.57 29.71 14.76
N SER A 274 -16.46 30.33 14.34
CA SER A 274 -16.22 30.82 12.98
C SER A 274 -14.93 30.25 12.38
N SER A 275 -14.64 28.97 12.63
CA SER A 275 -13.38 28.33 12.25
C SER A 275 -13.03 28.50 10.77
N ASP A 276 -14.00 28.42 9.86
CA ASP A 276 -13.76 28.61 8.43
C ASP A 276 -13.29 30.04 8.10
N ALA A 277 -13.88 31.07 8.73
CA ALA A 277 -13.45 32.45 8.54
C ALA A 277 -12.05 32.70 9.13
N GLY A 278 -11.75 32.11 10.29
CA GLY A 278 -10.42 32.14 10.90
C GLY A 278 -9.37 31.47 10.01
N LEU A 279 -9.71 30.32 9.42
CA LEU A 279 -8.85 29.56 8.51
C LEU A 279 -8.56 30.33 7.21
N ILE A 280 -9.59 30.94 6.61
CA ILE A 280 -9.44 31.79 5.42
C ILE A 280 -8.53 33.00 5.71
N SER A 281 -8.77 33.72 6.82
CA SER A 281 -7.93 34.86 7.24
C SER A 281 -6.49 34.44 7.52
N GLY A 282 -6.30 33.33 8.25
CA GLY A 282 -4.97 32.79 8.54
C GLY A 282 -4.21 32.41 7.27
N ALA A 283 -4.89 31.89 6.25
CA ALA A 283 -4.27 31.58 4.96
C ALA A 283 -3.76 32.86 4.29
N GLY A 284 -4.54 33.94 4.27
CA GLY A 284 -4.07 35.25 3.78
C GLY A 284 -2.82 35.74 4.55
N GLN A 285 -2.81 35.59 5.87
CA GLN A 285 -1.67 36.00 6.70
C GLN A 285 -0.41 35.15 6.48
N PHE A 286 -0.54 33.85 6.27
CA PHE A 286 0.59 33.01 5.86
C PHE A 286 1.11 33.40 4.47
N GLY A 287 0.19 33.67 3.53
CA GLY A 287 0.52 34.09 2.18
C GLY A 287 1.32 35.40 2.13
N ALA A 288 0.95 36.36 2.99
CA ALA A 288 1.66 37.64 3.12
C ALA A 288 3.11 37.50 3.61
N ARG A 289 3.43 36.39 4.30
CA ARG A 289 4.73 36.18 4.95
C ARG A 289 5.63 35.26 4.13
N THR A 290 5.10 34.16 3.60
CA THR A 290 5.91 33.14 2.90
C THR A 290 6.53 33.65 1.60
N ARG A 291 7.74 33.18 1.30
CA ARG A 291 8.46 33.33 0.03
C ARG A 291 8.67 31.99 -0.67
N LEU A 292 8.33 30.89 -0.02
CA LEU A 292 8.44 29.55 -0.57
C LEU A 292 7.30 29.28 -1.55
N ARG A 293 7.63 28.55 -2.61
CA ARG A 293 6.61 27.98 -3.50
C ARG A 293 5.86 26.86 -2.78
N SER A 294 4.58 26.74 -3.05
CA SER A 294 3.74 25.67 -2.49
C SER A 294 2.82 25.02 -3.52
N ILE A 295 2.44 23.77 -3.28
CA ILE A 295 1.38 23.08 -4.02
C ILE A 295 0.34 22.54 -3.03
N TRP A 296 -0.93 22.76 -3.34
CA TRP A 296 -2.07 22.47 -2.47
C TRP A 296 -2.96 21.46 -3.19
N PHE A 297 -3.40 20.42 -2.48
CA PHE A 297 -4.29 19.39 -3.02
C PHE A 297 -5.62 19.40 -2.26
N PHE A 298 -6.72 19.66 -2.97
CA PHE A 298 -8.08 19.67 -2.41
C PHE A 298 -9.08 19.00 -3.36
N GLY A 299 -10.17 18.49 -2.80
CA GLY A 299 -11.27 17.91 -3.57
C GLY A 299 -12.63 18.45 -3.11
N GLU A 300 -13.64 18.27 -3.96
CA GLU A 300 -14.94 18.91 -3.84
C GLU A 300 -15.83 18.33 -2.72
N ASN A 301 -15.76 17.01 -2.50
CA ASN A 301 -16.56 16.31 -1.48
C ASN A 301 -15.79 16.10 -0.17
N ASP A 302 -14.88 17.01 0.19
CA ASP A 302 -14.18 16.99 1.48
C ASP A 302 -15.20 17.26 2.60
N GLN A 303 -15.33 16.33 3.53
CA GLN A 303 -16.31 16.40 4.61
C GLN A 303 -15.88 17.29 5.78
N ILE A 304 -14.62 17.73 5.81
CA ILE A 304 -14.07 18.61 6.83
C ILE A 304 -14.04 20.05 6.30
N PHE A 305 -13.46 20.28 5.13
CA PHE A 305 -13.27 21.61 4.56
C PHE A 305 -14.11 21.77 3.29
N ALA A 306 -15.21 22.51 3.39
CA ALA A 306 -16.09 22.74 2.24
C ALA A 306 -15.35 23.45 1.09
N THR A 307 -15.79 23.19 -0.16
CA THR A 307 -15.26 23.81 -1.38
C THR A 307 -15.12 25.31 -1.30
N SER A 308 -16.15 26.00 -0.79
CA SER A 308 -16.12 27.45 -0.60
C SER A 308 -14.98 27.91 0.32
N THR A 309 -14.68 27.13 1.36
CA THR A 309 -13.68 27.44 2.38
C THR A 309 -12.27 27.29 1.82
N TRP A 310 -11.90 26.12 1.28
CA TRP A 310 -10.54 25.93 0.76
C TRP A 310 -10.24 26.79 -0.48
N GLN A 311 -11.24 27.05 -1.33
CA GLN A 311 -11.08 28.00 -2.44
C GLN A 311 -10.82 29.42 -1.93
N ALA A 312 -11.53 29.85 -0.88
CA ALA A 312 -11.32 31.16 -0.28
C ALA A 312 -9.95 31.28 0.40
N MET A 313 -9.49 30.22 1.08
CA MET A 313 -8.14 30.15 1.65
C MET A 313 -7.07 30.34 0.56
N PHE A 314 -7.14 29.55 -0.52
CA PHE A 314 -6.17 29.62 -1.62
C PHE A 314 -6.17 31.00 -2.29
N ARG A 315 -7.35 31.58 -2.53
CA ARG A 315 -7.47 32.95 -3.06
C ARG A 315 -6.82 33.98 -2.15
N GLN A 316 -7.06 33.94 -0.84
CA GLN A 316 -6.44 34.90 0.08
C GLN A 316 -4.93 34.71 0.19
N TYR A 317 -4.46 33.46 0.25
CA TYR A 317 -3.04 33.12 0.32
C TYR A 317 -2.28 33.68 -0.90
N THR A 318 -2.80 33.47 -2.11
CA THR A 318 -2.18 33.94 -3.36
C THR A 318 -2.34 35.45 -3.58
N ALA A 319 -3.51 36.04 -3.26
CA ALA A 319 -3.72 37.48 -3.33
C ALA A 319 -2.79 38.27 -2.38
N ALA A 320 -2.31 37.64 -1.30
CA ALA A 320 -1.33 38.21 -0.38
C ALA A 320 0.12 38.14 -0.90
N GLY A 321 0.36 37.56 -2.08
CA GLY A 321 1.66 37.56 -2.76
C GLY A 321 2.42 36.23 -2.72
N ALA A 322 1.84 35.17 -2.16
CA ALA A 322 2.49 33.86 -2.15
C ALA A 322 2.39 33.13 -3.50
N HIS A 323 3.43 32.37 -3.82
CA HIS A 323 3.48 31.53 -5.01
C HIS A 323 2.93 30.13 -4.70
N ALA A 324 1.69 29.86 -5.13
CA ALA A 324 1.04 28.57 -4.88
C ALA A 324 0.37 28.00 -6.13
N GLU A 325 0.43 26.68 -6.27
CA GLU A 325 -0.32 25.90 -7.24
C GLU A 325 -1.46 25.16 -6.53
N LEU A 326 -2.65 25.16 -7.12
CA LEU A 326 -3.80 24.41 -6.61
C LEU A 326 -4.09 23.23 -7.55
N VAL A 327 -4.11 22.03 -6.98
CA VAL A 327 -4.61 20.82 -7.61
C VAL A 327 -5.98 20.54 -7.01
N ASP A 328 -7.02 20.98 -7.74
CA ASP A 328 -8.38 20.52 -7.54
C ASP A 328 -8.56 19.17 -8.24
N TYR A 329 -8.76 18.11 -7.47
CA TYR A 329 -8.94 16.75 -8.00
C TYR A 329 -10.41 16.31 -8.07
N GLY A 330 -11.36 17.24 -7.88
CA GLY A 330 -12.80 16.94 -7.93
C GLY A 330 -13.25 16.06 -6.76
N ALA A 331 -14.33 15.31 -6.98
CA ALA A 331 -14.82 14.36 -5.98
C ALA A 331 -13.91 13.11 -5.89
N PHE A 332 -13.64 12.67 -4.65
CA PHE A 332 -12.90 11.44 -4.38
C PHE A 332 -13.68 10.54 -3.44
N GLN A 333 -14.04 9.35 -3.93
CA GLN A 333 -14.76 8.32 -3.19
C GLN A 333 -15.92 8.89 -2.36
N LYS A 334 -16.00 8.56 -1.06
CA LYS A 334 -17.01 9.11 -0.14
C LYS A 334 -16.60 10.45 0.48
N ASP A 335 -15.30 10.68 0.60
CA ASP A 335 -14.73 11.85 1.25
C ASP A 335 -13.37 12.19 0.63
N ALA A 336 -13.25 13.38 0.06
CA ALA A 336 -11.98 13.84 -0.50
C ALA A 336 -10.89 14.05 0.54
N HIS A 337 -11.22 14.21 1.83
CA HIS A 337 -10.23 14.33 2.89
C HIS A 337 -9.36 13.07 3.05
N ALA A 338 -9.86 11.92 2.59
CA ALA A 338 -9.19 10.63 2.65
C ALA A 338 -8.28 10.34 1.44
N MET A 339 -8.09 11.29 0.51
CA MET A 339 -7.39 11.05 -0.77
C MET A 339 -6.00 10.44 -0.58
N THR A 340 -5.19 10.93 0.35
CA THR A 340 -3.82 10.43 0.60
C THR A 340 -3.75 9.16 1.44
N ALA A 341 -4.88 8.68 1.95
CA ALA A 341 -4.97 7.44 2.72
C ALA A 341 -5.36 6.23 1.85
N SER A 342 -5.51 6.42 0.53
CA SER A 342 -5.96 5.40 -0.40
C SER A 342 -5.07 5.35 -1.64
N GLY A 343 -4.74 4.14 -2.10
CA GLY A 343 -3.95 3.94 -3.32
C GLY A 343 -4.64 4.52 -4.56
N ALA A 344 -5.98 4.63 -4.55
CA ALA A 344 -6.73 5.30 -5.62
C ALA A 344 -6.42 6.80 -5.72
N GLY A 345 -5.84 7.41 -4.67
CA GLY A 345 -5.39 8.80 -4.71
C GLY A 345 -4.12 8.99 -5.52
N LEU A 346 -3.23 7.99 -5.60
CA LEU A 346 -1.90 8.14 -6.22
C LEU A 346 -1.94 8.77 -7.63
N PRO A 347 -2.80 8.33 -8.57
CA PRO A 347 -2.85 8.93 -9.90
C PRO A 347 -3.26 10.41 -9.92
N LEU A 348 -3.95 10.90 -8.89
CA LEU A 348 -4.46 12.27 -8.81
C LEU A 348 -3.38 13.30 -8.46
N TRP A 349 -2.39 12.91 -7.66
CA TRP A 349 -1.41 13.86 -7.12
C TRP A 349 0.05 13.53 -7.44
N VAL A 350 0.42 12.27 -7.66
CA VAL A 350 1.84 11.85 -7.81
C VAL A 350 2.54 12.60 -8.94
N LYS A 351 1.96 12.63 -10.14
CA LYS A 351 2.56 13.36 -11.28
C LYS A 351 2.65 14.87 -11.05
N LYS A 352 1.70 15.44 -10.31
CA LYS A 352 1.67 16.87 -9.98
C LYS A 352 2.73 17.21 -8.94
N ALA A 353 2.89 16.35 -7.94
CA ALA A 353 3.96 16.42 -6.97
C ALA A 353 5.34 16.29 -7.62
N ASP A 354 5.52 15.35 -8.56
CA ASP A 354 6.78 15.19 -9.30
C ASP A 354 7.14 16.45 -10.08
N ALA A 355 6.17 17.02 -10.80
CA ALA A 355 6.36 18.27 -11.53
C ALA A 355 6.69 19.44 -10.60
N PHE A 356 6.03 19.52 -9.44
CA PHE A 356 6.31 20.54 -8.43
C PHE A 356 7.73 20.40 -7.89
N LEU A 357 8.14 19.20 -7.44
CA LEU A 357 9.49 18.92 -6.93
C LEU A 357 10.56 19.28 -7.98
N ALA A 358 10.39 18.83 -9.23
CA ALA A 358 11.32 19.16 -10.31
C ALA A 358 11.44 20.68 -10.50
N SER A 359 10.34 21.42 -10.39
CA SER A 359 10.33 22.87 -10.56
C SER A 359 11.01 23.67 -9.43
N ILE A 360 11.32 23.03 -8.30
CA ILE A 360 12.03 23.62 -7.15
C ILE A 360 13.41 22.97 -6.92
N ASP A 361 13.97 22.35 -7.97
CA ASP A 361 15.26 21.67 -7.97
C ASP A 361 15.35 20.54 -6.93
N MET A 362 14.25 19.82 -6.73
CA MET A 362 14.15 18.68 -5.82
C MET A 362 14.00 17.37 -6.62
N PRO A 363 14.61 16.24 -6.17
CA PRO A 363 14.47 14.97 -6.87
C PRO A 363 13.01 14.54 -7.03
N SER A 364 12.61 14.19 -8.24
CA SER A 364 11.22 13.90 -8.60
C SER A 364 11.04 12.54 -9.28
N GLU A 365 12.13 11.86 -9.64
CA GLU A 365 12.10 10.57 -10.32
C GLU A 365 11.92 9.43 -9.32
N GLU A 366 11.10 8.45 -9.68
CA GLU A 366 10.97 7.21 -8.91
C GLU A 366 12.20 6.33 -9.15
N VAL A 367 13.01 6.16 -8.10
CA VAL A 367 14.24 5.36 -8.11
C VAL A 367 14.14 4.08 -7.28
N ASN A 368 13.18 4.02 -6.35
CA ASN A 368 12.90 2.87 -5.49
C ASN A 368 11.41 2.48 -5.61
N PRO A 369 10.97 1.86 -6.72
CA PRO A 369 9.57 1.54 -6.97
C PRO A 369 8.97 0.55 -5.96
N GLU A 370 9.78 -0.16 -5.19
CA GLU A 370 9.35 -1.10 -4.16
C GLU A 370 8.61 -0.45 -2.97
N TYR A 371 8.69 0.88 -2.82
CA TYR A 371 7.97 1.60 -1.76
C TYR A 371 6.53 1.96 -2.13
N LEU A 372 6.11 1.84 -3.39
CA LEU A 372 4.74 2.11 -3.82
C LEU A 372 4.03 0.82 -4.25
N PRO A 373 2.69 0.81 -4.32
CA PRO A 373 1.96 -0.35 -4.83
C PRO A 373 2.45 -0.75 -6.21
N ALA A 374 2.50 -2.05 -6.47
CA ALA A 374 2.95 -2.55 -7.76
C ALA A 374 2.09 -1.96 -8.88
N ARG A 375 2.74 -1.43 -9.92
CA ARG A 375 2.03 -0.95 -11.10
C ARG A 375 1.26 -2.12 -11.71
N ALA A 376 -0.04 -1.94 -11.89
CA ALA A 376 -0.87 -2.91 -12.56
C ALA A 376 -0.27 -3.24 -13.94
N PRO A 377 -0.17 -4.52 -14.32
CA PRO A 377 0.16 -4.87 -15.70
C PRO A 377 -0.81 -4.18 -16.66
N ALA A 378 -0.32 -3.77 -17.83
CA ALA A 378 -1.21 -3.25 -18.86
C ALA A 378 -2.23 -4.32 -19.24
N SER A 379 -3.47 -3.90 -19.51
CA SER A 379 -4.44 -4.82 -20.12
C SER A 379 -3.88 -5.34 -21.43
N ASN A 380 -4.02 -6.64 -21.66
CA ASN A 380 -3.53 -7.33 -22.84
C ASN A 380 -4.66 -7.77 -23.78
N ALA A 381 -5.85 -7.17 -23.62
CA ALA A 381 -7.06 -7.47 -24.39
C ALA A 381 -7.54 -8.93 -24.32
N TYR A 382 -7.09 -9.72 -23.33
CA TYR A 382 -7.53 -11.12 -23.15
C TYR A 382 -9.05 -11.25 -23.01
N ALA A 383 -9.70 -10.34 -22.27
CA ALA A 383 -11.15 -10.31 -22.13
C ALA A 383 -11.67 -8.93 -21.69
N ASP A 384 -12.94 -8.65 -21.98
CA ASP A 384 -13.68 -7.55 -21.34
C ASP A 384 -13.86 -7.86 -19.85
N ILE A 385 -13.85 -6.84 -18.99
CA ILE A 385 -14.03 -7.04 -17.55
C ILE A 385 -15.37 -7.70 -17.23
N ASN A 386 -16.40 -7.53 -18.06
CA ASN A 386 -17.73 -8.13 -17.90
C ASN A 386 -17.87 -9.53 -18.53
N ASP A 387 -16.85 -10.04 -19.24
CA ASP A 387 -16.85 -11.41 -19.75
C ASP A 387 -16.50 -12.40 -18.63
N LEU A 388 -17.49 -12.78 -17.83
CA LEU A 388 -17.33 -13.78 -16.78
C LEU A 388 -16.88 -15.14 -17.35
N SER A 389 -17.22 -15.47 -18.60
CA SER A 389 -16.84 -16.76 -19.19
C SER A 389 -15.32 -16.87 -19.43
N ALA A 390 -14.62 -15.72 -19.48
CA ALA A 390 -13.18 -15.66 -19.65
C ALA A 390 -12.37 -16.02 -18.40
N VAL A 391 -13.01 -16.05 -17.22
CA VAL A 391 -12.31 -16.33 -15.96
C VAL A 391 -11.77 -17.77 -15.97
N PRO A 392 -10.44 -17.94 -15.87
CA PRO A 392 -9.78 -19.24 -15.98
C PRO A 392 -10.21 -20.23 -14.89
N TYR A 393 -10.20 -21.52 -15.25
CA TYR A 393 -10.31 -22.72 -14.41
C TYR A 393 -11.61 -22.94 -13.62
N LEU A 394 -12.32 -21.87 -13.27
CA LEU A 394 -13.45 -21.92 -12.35
C LEU A 394 -14.74 -22.36 -13.05
N SER A 395 -15.60 -23.07 -12.31
CA SER A 395 -16.99 -23.35 -12.74
C SER A 395 -17.86 -22.08 -12.74
N ASP A 396 -18.99 -22.10 -13.44
CA ASP A 396 -19.93 -20.95 -13.52
C ASP A 396 -20.32 -20.41 -12.14
N ALA A 397 -20.70 -21.30 -11.21
CA ALA A 397 -21.11 -20.91 -9.86
C ALA A 397 -19.97 -20.26 -9.07
N GLN A 398 -18.73 -20.76 -9.22
CA GLN A 398 -17.55 -20.17 -8.56
C GLN A 398 -17.23 -18.79 -9.13
N ARG A 399 -17.28 -18.67 -10.47
CA ARG A 399 -17.06 -17.40 -11.17
C ARG A 399 -18.06 -16.37 -10.72
N GLU A 400 -19.35 -16.66 -10.82
CA GLU A 400 -20.41 -15.72 -10.46
C GLU A 400 -20.27 -15.23 -9.01
N LYS A 401 -20.01 -16.14 -8.07
CA LYS A 401 -19.82 -15.78 -6.66
C LYS A 401 -18.61 -14.87 -6.46
N LEU A 402 -17.47 -15.18 -7.07
CA LEU A 402 -16.24 -14.41 -6.93
C LEU A 402 -16.38 -13.02 -7.56
N TYR A 403 -16.94 -12.98 -8.77
CA TYR A 403 -17.02 -11.78 -9.60
C TYR A 403 -18.00 -10.75 -9.08
N ARG A 404 -19.15 -11.19 -8.54
CA ARG A 404 -20.14 -10.28 -7.95
C ARG A 404 -19.53 -9.43 -6.83
N GLY A 405 -18.74 -10.06 -5.96
CA GLY A 405 -18.04 -9.35 -4.88
C GLY A 405 -16.97 -8.39 -5.42
N PHE A 406 -16.16 -8.84 -6.37
CA PHE A 406 -15.12 -8.01 -6.98
C PHE A 406 -15.70 -6.77 -7.68
N LEU A 407 -16.72 -6.93 -8.53
CA LEU A 407 -17.32 -5.81 -9.26
C LEU A 407 -18.04 -4.82 -8.33
N ALA A 408 -18.54 -5.27 -7.18
CA ALA A 408 -19.15 -4.41 -6.18
C ALA A 408 -18.12 -3.72 -5.26
N ALA A 409 -16.88 -4.20 -5.20
CA ALA A 409 -15.85 -3.66 -4.31
C ALA A 409 -15.34 -2.29 -4.80
N PRO A 410 -15.04 -1.34 -3.88
CA PRO A 410 -14.52 -0.03 -4.27
C PRO A 410 -13.11 -0.12 -4.90
N LEU A 411 -12.73 0.89 -5.66
CA LEU A 411 -11.36 1.02 -6.17
C LEU A 411 -10.42 1.56 -5.06
N PRO A 412 -9.13 1.20 -5.07
CA PRO A 412 -8.51 0.23 -5.97
C PRO A 412 -8.87 -1.22 -5.56
N ARG A 413 -8.91 -2.13 -6.53
CA ARG A 413 -9.24 -3.55 -6.30
C ARG A 413 -8.46 -4.47 -7.22
N ALA A 414 -8.29 -5.72 -6.83
CA ALA A 414 -7.67 -6.72 -7.68
C ALA A 414 -8.24 -8.10 -7.43
N MET A 415 -8.19 -8.94 -8.46
CA MET A 415 -8.59 -10.34 -8.41
C MET A 415 -7.42 -11.22 -8.82
N ALA A 416 -7.21 -12.29 -8.06
CA ALA A 416 -6.26 -13.34 -8.37
C ALA A 416 -6.99 -14.67 -8.54
N ILE A 417 -6.64 -15.41 -9.58
CA ILE A 417 -7.21 -16.72 -9.93
C ILE A 417 -6.09 -17.75 -9.86
N GLY A 418 -6.38 -18.90 -9.25
CA GLY A 418 -5.56 -20.10 -9.34
C GLY A 418 -6.37 -21.28 -9.85
N LEU A 419 -5.73 -22.45 -9.89
CA LEU A 419 -6.23 -23.61 -10.63
C LEU A 419 -7.60 -24.12 -10.16
N THR A 420 -7.94 -23.95 -8.88
CA THR A 420 -9.18 -24.50 -8.29
C THR A 420 -10.05 -23.47 -7.60
N ASN A 421 -9.53 -22.25 -7.39
CA ASN A 421 -10.22 -21.20 -6.66
C ASN A 421 -9.68 -19.82 -7.05
N GLY A 422 -10.35 -18.77 -6.61
CA GLY A 422 -9.91 -17.39 -6.78
C GLY A 422 -10.27 -16.56 -5.56
N THR A 423 -9.66 -15.38 -5.48
CA THR A 423 -9.96 -14.39 -4.45
C THR A 423 -9.80 -12.99 -5.01
N TRP A 424 -10.35 -12.01 -4.32
CA TRP A 424 -10.16 -10.61 -4.63
C TRP A 424 -9.89 -9.82 -3.35
N ALA A 425 -9.31 -8.65 -3.52
CA ALA A 425 -9.08 -7.68 -2.45
C ALA A 425 -9.39 -6.27 -2.97
N SER A 426 -9.70 -5.36 -2.06
CA SER A 426 -10.06 -3.98 -2.35
C SER A 426 -9.59 -3.07 -1.22
N GLY A 427 -9.16 -1.86 -1.56
CA GLY A 427 -8.52 -0.94 -0.63
C GLY A 427 -7.16 -1.43 -0.13
N GLY A 428 -6.78 -0.99 1.07
CA GLY A 428 -5.46 -1.25 1.64
C GLY A 428 -4.33 -0.56 0.88
N PHE A 429 -3.09 -0.95 1.18
CA PHE A 429 -1.91 -0.41 0.51
C PHE A 429 -1.79 -0.92 -0.94
N ASP A 430 -1.78 -2.24 -1.13
CA ASP A 430 -1.69 -2.88 -2.46
C ASP A 430 -2.71 -4.04 -2.58
N PRO A 431 -3.89 -3.80 -3.19
CA PRO A 431 -4.89 -4.84 -3.34
C PRO A 431 -4.44 -5.99 -4.27
N ALA A 432 -3.51 -5.74 -5.21
CA ALA A 432 -2.99 -6.78 -6.09
C ALA A 432 -2.10 -7.76 -5.31
N ALA A 433 -1.19 -7.24 -4.49
CA ALA A 433 -0.41 -8.05 -3.55
C ALA A 433 -1.32 -8.81 -2.57
N ALA A 434 -2.39 -8.16 -2.08
CA ALA A 434 -3.36 -8.79 -1.19
C ALA A 434 -4.11 -9.95 -1.83
N ALA A 435 -4.64 -9.74 -3.04
CA ALA A 435 -5.34 -10.78 -3.79
C ALA A 435 -4.40 -11.96 -4.08
N MET A 436 -3.16 -11.70 -4.52
CA MET A 436 -2.18 -12.75 -4.79
C MET A 436 -1.83 -13.56 -3.54
N LYS A 437 -1.51 -12.89 -2.43
CA LYS A 437 -1.20 -13.57 -1.17
C LYS A 437 -2.37 -14.43 -0.70
N ASN A 438 -3.60 -13.90 -0.75
CA ASN A 438 -4.78 -14.64 -0.33
C ASN A 438 -5.08 -15.83 -1.26
N CYS A 439 -4.80 -15.70 -2.57
CA CYS A 439 -4.96 -16.79 -3.52
C CYS A 439 -4.03 -17.96 -3.16
N TRP A 440 -2.75 -17.68 -2.89
CA TRP A 440 -1.76 -18.72 -2.54
C TRP A 440 -2.07 -19.48 -1.25
N LYS A 441 -2.92 -18.93 -0.38
CA LYS A 441 -3.40 -19.62 0.83
C LYS A 441 -4.45 -20.69 0.53
N ILE A 442 -5.22 -20.55 -0.55
CA ILE A 442 -6.40 -21.37 -0.84
C ILE A 442 -6.25 -22.23 -2.10
N THR A 443 -5.31 -21.92 -2.98
CA THR A 443 -5.07 -22.66 -4.22
C THR A 443 -3.60 -22.53 -4.68
N LYS A 444 -3.29 -23.04 -5.88
CA LYS A 444 -1.96 -23.02 -6.51
C LYS A 444 -2.03 -22.38 -7.89
N TYR A 445 -0.86 -22.04 -8.44
CA TYR A 445 -0.71 -21.38 -9.74
C TYR A 445 -1.47 -20.05 -9.82
N CYS A 446 -1.41 -19.27 -8.73
CA CYS A 446 -2.11 -18.00 -8.65
C CYS A 446 -1.47 -16.97 -9.57
N GLN A 447 -2.32 -16.27 -10.32
CA GLN A 447 -1.96 -15.12 -11.12
C GLN A 447 -3.02 -14.04 -10.98
N LEU A 448 -2.62 -12.78 -11.19
CA LEU A 448 -3.58 -11.68 -11.28
C LEU A 448 -4.42 -11.86 -12.54
N TYR A 449 -5.74 -11.78 -12.36
CA TYR A 449 -6.69 -11.83 -13.44
C TYR A 449 -7.22 -10.45 -13.80
N ALA A 450 -7.54 -9.64 -12.79
CA ALA A 450 -8.02 -8.28 -13.01
C ALA A 450 -7.44 -7.32 -11.97
N VAL A 451 -7.17 -6.09 -12.40
CA VAL A 451 -6.83 -4.96 -11.53
C VAL A 451 -7.74 -3.80 -11.90
N ASP A 452 -8.42 -3.26 -10.91
CA ASP A 452 -9.47 -2.26 -11.01
C ASP A 452 -10.59 -2.66 -11.99
N ASN A 453 -10.54 -2.10 -13.20
CA ASN A 453 -11.52 -2.32 -14.27
C ASN A 453 -10.88 -2.97 -15.51
N ALA A 454 -9.66 -3.47 -15.40
CA ALA A 454 -8.91 -4.06 -16.50
C ALA A 454 -8.58 -5.53 -16.23
N VAL A 455 -8.83 -6.39 -17.21
CA VAL A 455 -8.31 -7.76 -17.21
C VAL A 455 -6.84 -7.72 -17.61
N VAL A 456 -6.00 -8.37 -16.79
CA VAL A 456 -4.54 -8.43 -16.90
C VAL A 456 -4.00 -9.85 -17.07
N TRP A 457 -4.90 -10.82 -17.28
CA TRP A 457 -4.57 -12.23 -17.43
C TRP A 457 -3.76 -12.48 -18.72
N PRO A 458 -2.54 -13.05 -18.67
CA PRO A 458 -1.69 -13.21 -19.85
C PRO A 458 -2.29 -14.15 -20.91
N ARG A 459 -1.99 -13.88 -22.19
CA ARG A 459 -2.15 -14.88 -23.27
C ARG A 459 -1.23 -16.06 -23.01
N LEU A 460 -1.59 -17.23 -23.53
CA LEU A 460 -0.74 -18.42 -23.39
C LEU A 460 0.56 -18.21 -24.18
N GLU A 461 1.70 -18.59 -23.62
CA GLU A 461 3.04 -18.30 -24.17
C GLU A 461 3.24 -18.82 -25.60
N SER A 462 2.58 -19.93 -25.95
CA SER A 462 2.63 -20.57 -27.27
C SER A 462 1.41 -20.30 -28.15
N GLU A 463 0.56 -19.33 -27.77
CA GLU A 463 -0.65 -19.00 -28.51
C GLU A 463 -0.32 -18.32 -29.86
N PRO A 464 -0.75 -18.89 -31.00
CA PRO A 464 -0.53 -18.23 -32.28
C PRO A 464 -1.34 -16.92 -32.42
N PRO A 465 -0.97 -16.03 -33.35
CA PRO A 465 -1.73 -14.81 -33.59
C PRO A 465 -3.15 -15.11 -34.08
N VAL A 466 -4.10 -14.27 -33.65
CA VAL A 466 -5.49 -14.35 -34.11
C VAL A 466 -5.56 -14.16 -35.61
N THR A 467 -6.40 -14.96 -36.25
CA THR A 467 -6.69 -14.92 -37.68
C THR A 467 -8.13 -14.48 -37.91
N LYS A 468 -8.44 -14.01 -39.11
CA LYS A 468 -9.82 -13.67 -39.53
C LYS A 468 -10.46 -14.79 -40.34
N PHE A 469 -10.08 -16.04 -40.07
CA PHE A 469 -10.52 -17.18 -40.87
C PHE A 469 -12.03 -17.40 -40.77
N ALA A 470 -12.59 -17.39 -39.56
CA ALA A 470 -14.02 -17.51 -39.31
C ALA A 470 -14.38 -16.97 -37.91
N ALA A 471 -15.68 -16.79 -37.65
CA ALA A 471 -16.16 -16.55 -36.29
C ALA A 471 -15.96 -17.82 -35.44
N LEU A 472 -15.56 -17.67 -34.17
CA LEU A 472 -15.34 -18.83 -33.28
C LEU A 472 -16.59 -19.71 -33.14
N SER A 473 -17.78 -19.10 -33.11
CA SER A 473 -19.06 -19.80 -33.01
C SER A 473 -19.47 -20.55 -34.29
N ASP A 474 -18.79 -20.33 -35.41
CA ASP A 474 -19.09 -21.00 -36.67
C ASP A 474 -18.50 -22.42 -36.69
N VAL A 475 -19.28 -23.37 -36.18
CA VAL A 475 -18.95 -24.80 -36.19
C VAL A 475 -18.85 -25.34 -37.63
N ALA A 476 -19.52 -24.72 -38.60
CA ALA A 476 -19.52 -25.15 -40.00
C ALA A 476 -18.16 -24.87 -40.66
N ALA A 477 -17.52 -23.76 -40.29
CA ALA A 477 -16.24 -23.32 -40.83
C ALA A 477 -15.02 -24.14 -40.39
N VAL A 478 -15.12 -24.96 -39.33
CA VAL A 478 -13.98 -25.74 -38.84
C VAL A 478 -13.55 -26.78 -39.90
N PRO A 479 -12.31 -26.75 -40.40
CA PRO A 479 -11.85 -27.63 -41.48
C PRO A 479 -11.86 -29.12 -41.09
N TYR A 480 -12.06 -29.98 -42.08
CA TYR A 480 -11.92 -31.45 -42.01
C TYR A 480 -12.90 -32.19 -41.08
N LEU A 481 -13.64 -31.51 -40.20
CA LEU A 481 -14.48 -32.16 -39.21
C LEU A 481 -15.74 -32.80 -39.80
N GLY A 482 -15.90 -34.10 -39.51
CA GLY A 482 -17.18 -34.81 -39.62
C GLY A 482 -18.13 -34.52 -38.44
N ALA A 483 -19.31 -35.16 -38.43
CA ALA A 483 -20.33 -34.91 -37.41
C ALA A 483 -19.84 -35.09 -35.95
N PRO A 484 -19.08 -36.15 -35.58
CA PRO A 484 -18.54 -36.27 -34.22
C PRO A 484 -17.57 -35.14 -33.83
N GLY A 485 -16.73 -34.71 -34.78
CA GLY A 485 -15.79 -33.61 -34.56
C GLY A 485 -16.51 -32.27 -34.37
N ARG A 486 -17.57 -32.00 -35.15
CA ARG A 486 -18.40 -30.80 -34.97
C ARG A 486 -19.11 -30.79 -33.61
N GLN A 487 -19.58 -31.95 -33.14
CA GLN A 487 -20.13 -32.08 -31.78
C GLN A 487 -19.06 -31.81 -30.71
N ALA A 488 -17.83 -32.31 -30.91
CA ALA A 488 -16.71 -32.05 -30.01
C ALA A 488 -16.33 -30.56 -29.99
N TYR A 489 -16.32 -29.89 -31.14
CA TYR A 489 -16.11 -28.45 -31.23
C TYR A 489 -17.21 -27.66 -30.49
N GLY A 490 -18.48 -28.09 -30.60
CA GLY A 490 -19.57 -27.54 -29.79
C GLY A 490 -19.32 -27.64 -28.27
N LYS A 491 -18.75 -28.76 -27.79
CA LYS A 491 -18.34 -28.91 -26.39
C LYS A 491 -17.15 -28.02 -26.03
N PHE A 492 -16.19 -27.86 -26.94
CA PHE A 492 -15.06 -26.93 -26.78
C PHE A 492 -15.56 -25.49 -26.57
N LEU A 493 -16.58 -25.04 -27.31
CA LEU A 493 -17.14 -23.69 -27.15
C LEU A 493 -17.71 -23.42 -25.75
N THR A 494 -18.08 -24.45 -25.01
CA THR A 494 -18.58 -24.34 -23.63
C THR A 494 -17.55 -24.74 -22.57
N ALA A 495 -16.36 -25.20 -22.97
CA ALA A 495 -15.32 -25.64 -22.03
C ALA A 495 -14.73 -24.45 -21.25
N HIS A 496 -14.25 -24.70 -20.04
CA HIS A 496 -13.57 -23.69 -19.24
C HIS A 496 -12.26 -23.24 -19.91
N ARG A 497 -11.96 -21.95 -19.81
CA ARG A 497 -10.66 -21.41 -20.22
C ARG A 497 -9.61 -21.69 -19.14
N PRO A 498 -8.31 -21.79 -19.47
CA PRO A 498 -7.75 -21.79 -20.82
C PRO A 498 -8.11 -23.08 -21.57
N ARG A 499 -8.38 -22.99 -22.88
CA ARG A 499 -8.78 -24.13 -23.74
C ARG A 499 -8.19 -24.04 -25.14
N ALA A 500 -8.03 -25.17 -25.81
CA ALA A 500 -7.58 -25.22 -27.21
C ALA A 500 -8.24 -26.36 -27.99
N PHE A 501 -8.33 -26.17 -29.30
CA PHE A 501 -8.86 -27.14 -30.24
C PHE A 501 -7.91 -27.30 -31.43
N ALA A 502 -7.52 -28.54 -31.72
CA ALA A 502 -6.65 -28.91 -32.82
C ALA A 502 -7.38 -29.84 -33.80
N VAL A 503 -7.04 -29.73 -35.08
CA VAL A 503 -7.59 -30.54 -36.18
C VAL A 503 -6.49 -31.06 -37.09
N ALA A 504 -6.75 -32.19 -37.75
CA ALA A 504 -5.88 -32.80 -38.76
C ALA A 504 -6.63 -32.99 -40.10
N PRO A 505 -5.91 -33.07 -41.24
CA PRO A 505 -6.53 -33.21 -42.57
C PRO A 505 -7.36 -34.47 -42.78
N ASP A 506 -7.11 -35.54 -42.00
CA ASP A 506 -7.87 -36.79 -42.03
C ASP A 506 -9.17 -36.74 -41.19
N GLY A 507 -9.49 -35.58 -40.63
CA GLY A 507 -10.68 -35.35 -39.80
C GLY A 507 -10.48 -35.66 -38.32
N ALA A 508 -9.28 -36.08 -37.90
CA ALA A 508 -8.96 -36.22 -36.48
C ALA A 508 -8.93 -34.85 -35.78
N TRP A 509 -9.20 -34.87 -34.47
CA TRP A 509 -9.28 -33.66 -33.66
C TRP A 509 -8.83 -33.95 -32.24
N GLY A 510 -8.42 -32.90 -31.54
CA GLY A 510 -8.08 -32.92 -30.13
C GLY A 510 -8.59 -31.64 -29.46
N ALA A 511 -9.10 -31.77 -28.25
CA ALA A 511 -9.59 -30.65 -27.47
C ALA A 511 -9.11 -30.80 -26.03
N ALA A 512 -8.66 -29.71 -25.42
CA ALA A 512 -8.23 -29.72 -24.04
C ALA A 512 -8.53 -28.38 -23.36
N SER A 513 -8.61 -28.43 -22.03
CA SER A 513 -8.76 -27.28 -21.15
C SER A 513 -7.93 -27.51 -19.89
N GLY A 514 -7.28 -26.48 -19.36
CA GLY A 514 -6.45 -26.60 -18.16
C GLY A 514 -5.18 -25.77 -18.23
N LEU A 515 -4.10 -26.26 -17.62
CA LEU A 515 -2.83 -25.54 -17.49
C LEU A 515 -2.09 -25.40 -18.83
N ASP A 516 -2.11 -26.43 -19.67
CA ASP A 516 -1.44 -26.45 -20.97
C ASP A 516 -2.36 -26.99 -22.07
N PRO A 517 -3.47 -26.28 -22.35
CA PRO A 517 -4.47 -26.80 -23.27
C PRO A 517 -3.95 -26.90 -24.69
N ILE A 518 -2.96 -26.09 -25.07
CA ILE A 518 -2.36 -26.10 -26.41
C ILE A 518 -1.65 -27.44 -26.66
N ASN A 519 -0.73 -27.83 -25.78
CA ASN A 519 0.00 -29.08 -25.97
C ASN A 519 -0.90 -30.28 -25.78
N ASP A 520 -1.83 -30.25 -24.82
CA ASP A 520 -2.78 -31.35 -24.57
C ASP A 520 -3.71 -31.57 -25.77
N ALA A 521 -4.24 -30.50 -26.39
CA ALA A 521 -5.09 -30.61 -27.58
C ALA A 521 -4.31 -31.15 -28.79
N LEU A 522 -3.07 -30.70 -28.99
CA LEU A 522 -2.20 -31.19 -30.05
C LEU A 522 -1.84 -32.66 -29.86
N ALA A 523 -1.48 -33.07 -28.63
CA ALA A 523 -1.17 -34.46 -28.30
C ALA A 523 -2.39 -35.37 -28.47
N ALA A 524 -3.58 -34.93 -28.01
CA ALA A 524 -4.82 -35.66 -28.20
C ALA A 524 -5.16 -35.85 -29.69
N CYS A 525 -4.96 -34.82 -30.52
CA CYS A 525 -5.13 -34.92 -31.96
C CYS A 525 -4.12 -35.89 -32.59
N ALA A 526 -2.84 -35.81 -32.18
CA ALA A 526 -1.75 -36.54 -32.81
C ALA A 526 -1.71 -38.04 -32.47
N ASN A 527 -2.60 -38.52 -31.60
CA ASN A 527 -2.67 -39.92 -31.18
C ASN A 527 -3.09 -40.83 -32.36
N GLY A 528 -2.12 -41.26 -33.17
CA GLY A 528 -2.34 -42.07 -34.37
C GLY A 528 -2.51 -41.26 -35.66
N HIS A 529 -2.43 -39.92 -35.61
CA HIS A 529 -2.71 -39.03 -36.73
C HIS A 529 -1.54 -38.08 -37.02
N ARG A 530 -1.50 -37.50 -38.23
CA ARG A 530 -0.44 -36.57 -38.66
C ARG A 530 -1.03 -35.25 -39.13
N GLY A 531 -0.26 -34.17 -39.02
CA GLY A 531 -0.65 -32.85 -39.51
C GLY A 531 -1.60 -32.09 -38.57
N CYS A 532 -1.64 -32.44 -37.29
CA CYS A 532 -2.43 -31.73 -36.27
C CYS A 532 -1.95 -30.28 -36.12
N ARG A 533 -2.90 -29.35 -36.23
CA ARG A 533 -2.69 -27.91 -36.10
C ARG A 533 -3.80 -27.30 -35.26
N LEU A 534 -3.45 -26.25 -34.51
CA LEU A 534 -4.43 -25.50 -33.74
C LEU A 534 -5.41 -24.79 -34.69
N TYR A 535 -6.70 -24.94 -34.41
CA TYR A 535 -7.77 -24.18 -35.03
C TYR A 535 -8.18 -22.99 -34.16
N ALA A 536 -8.35 -23.23 -32.86
CA ALA A 536 -8.76 -22.20 -31.90
C ALA A 536 -8.03 -22.35 -30.56
N VAL A 537 -7.75 -21.22 -29.92
CA VAL A 537 -7.27 -21.12 -28.54
C VAL A 537 -8.15 -20.10 -27.83
N ASP A 538 -8.76 -20.49 -26.72
CA ASP A 538 -9.73 -19.70 -25.96
C ASP A 538 -10.88 -19.13 -26.81
N SER A 539 -10.78 -17.84 -27.14
CA SER A 539 -11.75 -17.09 -27.96
C SER A 539 -11.26 -16.81 -29.38
N ASP A 540 -10.01 -17.15 -29.67
CA ASP A 540 -9.32 -16.75 -30.87
C ASP A 540 -9.24 -17.90 -31.87
N VAL A 541 -9.69 -17.65 -33.09
CA VAL A 541 -9.44 -18.54 -34.22
C VAL A 541 -8.03 -18.26 -34.73
N VAL A 542 -7.15 -19.27 -34.67
CA VAL A 542 -5.73 -19.17 -35.02
C VAL A 542 -5.38 -19.89 -36.33
N TRP A 543 -6.39 -20.31 -37.09
CA TRP A 543 -6.23 -21.07 -38.32
C TRP A 543 -5.79 -20.23 -39.51
N ALA A 544 -4.64 -20.56 -40.12
CA ALA A 544 -4.06 -19.78 -41.22
C ALA A 544 -4.45 -20.22 -42.65
N GLY A 545 -5.32 -21.22 -42.82
CA GLY A 545 -5.95 -21.55 -44.12
C GLY A 545 -5.04 -22.08 -45.24
N ARG A 546 -3.81 -22.50 -44.96
CA ARG A 546 -2.89 -23.09 -45.95
C ARG A 546 -2.80 -24.60 -45.83
#